data_AF-A0A809N691-F1
#
_entry.id   AF-A0A809N691-F1
#
_cell.length_a   1.000
_cell.length_b   1.000
_cell.length_c   1.000
_cell.angle_alpha   90.00
_cell.angle_beta   90.00
_cell.angle_gamma   90.00
#
_symmetry.space_group_name_H-M   'P 1'
#
loop_
_entity.id
_entity.type
_entity.pdbx_description
1 polymer ?
#
loop_
_entity_poly.entity_id
_entity_poly.type
_entity_poly.pdbx_seq_one_letter_code
_entity_poly.pdbx_strand_id
1 'polypeptide(L)'
;MLEIFLFFNPIGSVCLSTEQKLLHQLDKFEQEVKVHFVPVLNLDIIEQFMQCEQLNVHSLAKRNQLLRAAYNLALDYKAAQYQGNKKARMLLLRLQQHAPLVQYQYDAAFVAKMLTKCHLDHEMFYEDRQRSEVKMGFDSDQRTANQMGITQTPSLVIVDTDRKVDDGHAVLIEQISDPDLIPRLCELIRTDPSHFFTERPENMGSHFRFF
;
A
#
# COMPACT_ATOMS: atom_id res chain seq x y z
N MET A 1 -15.09 0.97 14.34
CA MET A 1 -15.09 0.99 12.86
C MET A 1 -13.76 0.41 12.43
N LEU A 2 -13.74 -0.44 11.40
CA LEU A 2 -12.48 -1.00 10.94
C LEU A 2 -11.77 -0.07 9.96
N GLU A 3 -10.48 0.14 10.21
CA GLU A 3 -9.56 0.76 9.27
C GLU A 3 -8.49 -0.25 8.83
N ILE A 4 -8.22 -0.29 7.54
CA ILE A 4 -7.22 -1.16 6.93
C ILE A 4 -6.11 -0.29 6.35
N PHE A 5 -4.89 -0.50 6.81
CA PHE A 5 -3.68 0.10 6.25
C PHE A 5 -2.94 -0.95 5.41
N LEU A 6 -2.94 -0.77 4.09
CA LEU A 6 -2.14 -1.59 3.17
C LEU A 6 -0.81 -0.90 2.91
N PHE A 7 0.26 -1.46 3.46
CA PHE A 7 1.63 -1.03 3.23
C PHE A 7 2.19 -1.73 2.00
N PHE A 8 2.67 -0.96 1.02
CA PHE A 8 3.03 -1.50 -0.29
C PHE A 8 4.29 -0.83 -0.87
N ASN A 9 5.04 -1.59 -1.66
CA ASN A 9 6.07 -1.03 -2.53
C ASN A 9 5.41 -0.55 -3.83
N PRO A 10 5.49 0.75 -4.20
CA PRO A 10 4.82 1.28 -5.38
C PRO A 10 5.21 0.62 -6.71
N ILE A 11 6.33 -0.09 -6.78
CA ILE A 11 6.73 -0.84 -7.98
C ILE A 11 6.63 -2.36 -7.77
N GLY A 12 6.07 -2.87 -6.68
CA GLY A 12 6.00 -4.32 -6.45
C GLY A 12 4.90 -4.99 -7.30
N SER A 13 5.24 -6.02 -8.08
CA SER A 13 4.25 -6.86 -8.79
C SER A 13 3.23 -7.50 -7.84
N VAL A 14 3.74 -8.10 -6.76
CA VAL A 14 2.91 -8.72 -5.71
C VAL A 14 2.02 -7.68 -5.04
N CYS A 15 2.53 -6.46 -4.82
CA CYS A 15 1.76 -5.34 -4.27
C CYS A 15 0.59 -4.97 -5.18
N LEU A 16 0.84 -4.75 -6.48
CA LEU A 16 -0.22 -4.47 -7.46
C LEU A 16 -1.33 -5.53 -7.42
N SER A 17 -0.95 -6.82 -7.44
CA SER A 17 -1.94 -7.90 -7.41
C SER A 17 -2.76 -7.91 -6.11
N THR A 18 -2.12 -7.61 -4.98
CA THR A 18 -2.75 -7.55 -3.66
C THR A 18 -3.71 -6.36 -3.56
N GLU A 19 -3.28 -5.20 -4.04
CA GLU A 19 -4.09 -3.98 -4.09
C GLU A 19 -5.37 -4.17 -4.91
N GLN A 20 -5.26 -4.79 -6.09
CA GLN A 20 -6.40 -5.09 -6.95
C GLN A 20 -7.39 -6.05 -6.29
N LYS A 21 -6.89 -7.15 -5.72
CA LYS A 21 -7.72 -8.14 -5.03
C LYS A 21 -8.41 -7.52 -3.81
N LEU A 22 -7.68 -6.77 -2.98
CA LEU A 22 -8.25 -6.10 -1.81
C LEU A 22 -9.42 -5.19 -2.21
N LEU A 23 -9.23 -4.31 -3.20
CA LEU A 23 -10.32 -3.43 -3.65
C LEU A 23 -11.51 -4.21 -4.20
N HIS A 24 -11.26 -5.28 -4.97
CA HIS A 24 -12.33 -6.12 -5.50
C HIS A 24 -13.12 -6.85 -4.39
N GLN A 25 -12.46 -7.30 -3.33
CA GLN A 25 -13.12 -7.93 -2.19
C GLN A 25 -13.93 -6.91 -1.38
N LEU A 26 -13.39 -5.71 -1.16
CA LEU A 26 -14.08 -4.66 -0.42
C LEU A 26 -15.27 -4.07 -1.16
N ASP A 27 -15.27 -4.05 -2.50
CA ASP A 27 -16.45 -3.67 -3.29
C ASP A 27 -17.64 -4.62 -3.05
N LYS A 28 -17.39 -5.86 -2.60
CA LYS A 28 -18.42 -6.86 -2.24
C LYS A 28 -18.74 -6.86 -0.76
N PHE A 29 -17.99 -6.13 0.05
CA PHE A 29 -18.11 -6.15 1.49
C PHE A 29 -19.18 -5.14 1.90
N GLU A 30 -20.30 -5.61 2.45
CA GLU A 30 -21.45 -4.76 2.79
C GLU A 30 -21.14 -3.77 3.93
N GLN A 31 -20.14 -4.08 4.75
CA GLN A 31 -19.82 -3.32 5.95
C GLN A 31 -18.83 -2.19 5.64
N GLU A 32 -19.04 -1.04 6.28
CA GLU A 32 -18.15 0.11 6.11
C GLU A 32 -16.75 -0.19 6.69
N VAL A 33 -15.74 -0.12 5.83
CA VAL A 33 -14.32 -0.24 6.14
C VAL A 33 -13.58 0.89 5.44
N LYS A 34 -12.71 1.60 6.16
CA LYS A 34 -11.82 2.59 5.54
C LYS A 34 -10.51 1.95 5.16
N VAL A 35 -10.00 2.28 3.99
CA VAL A 35 -8.75 1.71 3.47
C VAL A 35 -7.76 2.80 3.13
N HIS A 36 -6.55 2.65 3.68
CA HIS A 36 -5.42 3.54 3.53
C HIS A 36 -4.31 2.78 2.82
N PHE A 37 -3.91 3.27 1.65
CA PHE A 37 -2.76 2.74 0.94
C PHE A 37 -1.55 3.57 1.35
N VAL A 38 -0.55 2.91 1.93
CA VAL A 38 0.62 3.56 2.52
C VAL A 38 1.86 3.10 1.76
N PRO A 39 2.45 3.94 0.89
CA PRO A 39 3.65 3.56 0.17
C PRO A 39 4.82 3.41 1.15
N VAL A 40 5.61 2.35 1.02
CA VAL A 40 6.80 2.10 1.84
C VAL A 40 8.00 1.99 0.93
N LEU A 41 9.05 2.75 1.27
CA LEU A 41 10.27 2.80 0.50
C LEU A 41 11.49 2.92 1.41
N ASN A 42 12.32 1.88 1.40
CA ASN A 42 13.66 1.89 1.96
C ASN A 42 14.56 0.95 1.15
N LEU A 43 15.84 0.86 1.51
CA LEU A 43 16.79 0.02 0.78
C LEU A 43 16.45 -1.47 0.87
N ASP A 44 15.96 -1.93 2.03
CA ASP A 44 15.63 -3.33 2.27
C ASP A 44 14.43 -3.77 1.43
N ILE A 45 13.36 -2.97 1.37
CA ILE A 45 12.17 -3.23 0.56
C ILE A 45 12.53 -3.29 -0.94
N ILE A 46 13.41 -2.40 -1.41
CA ILE A 46 13.85 -2.44 -2.81
C ILE A 46 14.74 -3.64 -3.06
N GLU A 47 15.60 -4.02 -2.12
CA GLU A 47 16.43 -5.21 -2.28
C GLU A 47 15.60 -6.49 -2.30
N GLN A 48 14.62 -6.64 -1.40
CA GLN A 48 13.64 -7.72 -1.42
C GLN A 48 12.90 -7.79 -2.76
N PHE A 49 12.44 -6.65 -3.27
CA PHE A 49 11.83 -6.57 -4.59
C PHE A 49 12.79 -7.03 -5.70
N MET A 50 14.05 -6.58 -5.68
CA MET A 50 15.06 -7.00 -6.65
C MET A 50 15.31 -8.51 -6.60
N GLN A 51 15.31 -9.12 -5.41
CA GLN A 51 15.44 -10.57 -5.24
C GLN A 51 14.23 -11.30 -5.85
N CYS A 52 13.00 -10.87 -5.54
CA CYS A 52 11.77 -11.46 -6.06
C CYS A 52 11.69 -11.40 -7.60
N GLU A 53 12.12 -10.29 -8.20
CA GLU A 53 12.14 -10.10 -9.65
C GLU A 53 13.41 -10.65 -10.32
N GLN A 54 14.26 -11.38 -9.59
CA GLN A 54 15.50 -11.99 -10.09
C GLN A 54 16.47 -10.97 -10.73
N LEU A 55 16.50 -9.76 -10.19
CA LEU A 55 17.41 -8.69 -10.60
C LEU A 55 18.74 -8.77 -9.87
N ASN A 56 19.79 -8.20 -10.47
CA ASN A 56 21.10 -8.12 -9.82
C ASN A 56 21.08 -7.14 -8.63
N VAL A 57 20.94 -7.66 -7.42
CA VAL A 57 20.96 -6.93 -6.14
C VAL A 57 22.25 -6.12 -5.90
N HIS A 58 23.36 -6.48 -6.53
CA HIS A 58 24.62 -5.74 -6.38
C HIS A 58 24.73 -4.54 -7.32
N SER A 59 23.79 -4.36 -8.26
CA SER A 59 23.79 -3.22 -9.17
C SER A 59 23.26 -1.96 -8.48
N LEU A 60 24.18 -1.10 -8.01
CA LEU A 60 23.83 0.21 -7.44
C LEU A 60 23.04 1.08 -8.42
N ALA A 61 23.40 1.06 -9.70
CA ALA A 61 22.69 1.82 -10.74
C ALA A 61 21.24 1.36 -10.86
N LYS A 62 21.00 0.03 -10.85
CA LYS A 62 19.65 -0.52 -10.91
C LYS A 62 18.86 -0.20 -9.64
N ARG A 63 19.46 -0.38 -8.46
CA ARG A 63 18.82 -0.03 -7.17
C ARG A 63 18.39 1.44 -7.14
N ASN A 64 19.26 2.36 -7.55
CA ASN A 64 18.96 3.79 -7.61
C ASN A 64 17.85 4.12 -8.63
N GLN A 65 17.83 3.45 -9.77
CA GLN A 65 16.75 3.59 -10.75
C GLN A 65 15.41 3.17 -10.15
N LEU A 66 15.35 2.02 -9.47
CA LEU A 66 14.14 1.48 -8.85
C LEU A 66 13.65 2.32 -7.67
N LEU A 67 14.56 2.81 -6.81
CA LEU A 67 14.22 3.75 -5.74
C LEU A 67 13.57 5.03 -6.28
N ARG A 68 14.17 5.63 -7.32
CA ARG A 68 13.62 6.84 -7.96
C ARG A 68 12.24 6.58 -8.58
N ALA A 69 12.08 5.42 -9.21
CA ALA A 69 10.80 4.99 -9.77
C ALA A 69 9.70 4.89 -8.71
N ALA A 70 9.97 4.14 -7.65
CA ALA A 70 9.04 3.95 -6.54
C ALA A 70 8.70 5.28 -5.84
N TYR A 71 9.70 6.13 -5.63
CA TYR A 71 9.51 7.45 -5.04
C TYR A 71 8.62 8.34 -5.91
N ASN A 72 8.85 8.39 -7.22
CA ASN A 72 8.02 9.18 -8.13
C ASN A 72 6.57 8.68 -8.16
N LEU A 73 6.34 7.36 -8.20
CA LEU A 73 5.00 6.79 -8.11
C LEU A 73 4.32 7.14 -6.78
N ALA A 74 5.05 7.08 -5.67
CA ALA A 74 4.52 7.44 -4.37
C ALA A 74 4.07 8.90 -4.34
N LEU A 75 4.90 9.83 -4.84
CA LEU A 75 4.53 11.24 -4.90
C LEU A 75 3.38 11.53 -5.87
N ASP A 76 3.31 10.84 -7.01
CA ASP A 76 2.17 10.93 -7.94
C ASP A 76 0.88 10.45 -7.28
N TYR A 77 0.95 9.33 -6.54
CA TYR A 77 -0.18 8.85 -5.75
C TYR A 77 -0.61 9.89 -4.72
N LYS A 78 0.31 10.42 -3.91
CA LYS A 78 0.02 11.44 -2.89
C LYS A 78 -0.57 12.72 -3.49
N ALA A 79 -0.05 13.19 -4.63
CA ALA A 79 -0.60 14.35 -5.33
C ALA A 79 -2.04 14.08 -5.81
N ALA A 80 -2.30 12.92 -6.39
CA ALA A 80 -3.65 12.56 -6.83
C ALA A 80 -4.66 12.44 -5.67
N GLN A 81 -4.22 12.23 -4.42
CA GLN A 81 -5.13 12.19 -3.26
C GLN A 81 -5.83 13.53 -3.02
N TYR A 82 -5.24 14.66 -3.41
CA TYR A 82 -5.88 15.98 -3.31
C TYR A 82 -7.13 16.11 -4.19
N GLN A 83 -7.24 15.28 -5.23
CA GLN A 83 -8.42 15.18 -6.09
C GLN A 83 -9.32 13.98 -5.76
N GLY A 84 -9.04 13.29 -4.64
CA GLY A 84 -9.84 12.22 -4.08
C GLY A 84 -9.17 10.84 -4.10
N ASN A 85 -9.24 10.14 -2.98
CA ASN A 85 -8.58 8.84 -2.77
C ASN A 85 -8.98 7.74 -3.78
N LYS A 86 -10.23 7.73 -4.27
CA LYS A 86 -10.67 6.75 -5.28
C LYS A 86 -9.95 6.96 -6.62
N LYS A 87 -9.81 8.22 -7.06
CA LYS A 87 -9.06 8.56 -8.28
C LYS A 87 -7.57 8.30 -8.10
N ALA A 88 -7.01 8.63 -6.93
CA ALA A 88 -5.62 8.37 -6.61
C ALA A 88 -5.26 6.88 -6.68
N ARG A 89 -6.10 5.99 -6.10
CA ARG A 89 -5.89 4.54 -6.22
C ARG A 89 -5.99 4.05 -7.66
N MET A 90 -6.94 4.57 -8.43
CA MET A 90 -7.07 4.23 -9.84
C MET A 90 -5.85 4.67 -10.67
N LEU A 91 -5.26 5.83 -10.35
CA LEU A 91 -4.01 6.29 -10.95
C LEU A 91 -2.85 5.36 -10.59
N LEU A 92 -2.68 5.08 -9.29
CA LEU A 92 -1.62 4.19 -8.78
C LEU A 92 -1.62 2.84 -9.50
N LEU A 93 -2.77 2.16 -9.53
CA LEU A 93 -2.91 0.84 -10.17
C LEU A 93 -2.53 0.89 -11.66
N ARG A 94 -2.89 1.95 -12.37
CA ARG A 94 -2.57 2.10 -13.80
C ARG A 94 -1.09 2.40 -14.04
N LEU A 95 -0.47 3.20 -13.18
CA LEU A 95 0.97 3.47 -13.23
C LEU A 95 1.77 2.19 -12.94
N GLN A 96 1.32 1.39 -11.97
CA GLN A 96 1.91 0.09 -11.64
C GLN A 96 1.76 -0.94 -12.78
N GLN A 97 0.58 -1.07 -13.38
CA GLN A 97 0.31 -2.04 -14.46
C GLN A 97 1.16 -1.82 -15.71
N HIS A 98 1.47 -0.56 -16.01
CA HIS A 98 2.26 -0.16 -17.16
C HIS A 98 3.73 0.12 -16.82
N ALA A 99 4.16 -0.25 -15.61
CA ALA A 99 5.56 -0.38 -15.26
C ALA A 99 6.01 -1.83 -15.53
N PRO A 100 6.39 -2.22 -16.77
CA PRO A 100 7.03 -3.51 -16.95
C PRO A 100 8.37 -3.47 -16.21
N LEU A 101 8.48 -4.31 -15.18
CA LEU A 101 9.34 -4.22 -13.99
C LEU A 101 10.87 -4.25 -14.22
N VAL A 102 11.35 -4.05 -15.44
CA VAL A 102 12.79 -3.99 -15.76
C VAL A 102 13.16 -2.81 -16.67
N GLN A 103 12.20 -2.25 -17.43
CA GLN A 103 12.44 -1.17 -18.40
C GLN A 103 11.76 0.15 -18.03
N TYR A 104 11.53 0.37 -16.75
CA TYR A 104 10.84 1.55 -16.27
C TYR A 104 11.50 2.85 -16.76
N GLN A 105 10.88 3.44 -17.77
CA GLN A 105 11.03 4.84 -18.15
C GLN A 105 9.80 5.54 -17.58
N TYR A 106 9.94 6.08 -16.36
CA TYR A 106 9.00 7.09 -15.91
C TYR A 106 9.02 8.22 -16.93
N ASP A 107 7.94 8.34 -17.68
CA ASP A 107 7.78 9.36 -18.68
C ASP A 107 6.59 10.24 -18.29
N ALA A 108 6.82 11.54 -18.26
CA ALA A 108 5.79 12.54 -17.99
C ALA A 108 4.62 12.42 -18.99
N ALA A 109 4.89 12.07 -20.26
CA ALA A 109 3.82 11.86 -21.23
C ALA A 109 2.94 10.64 -20.88
N PHE A 110 3.54 9.59 -20.33
CA PHE A 110 2.81 8.44 -19.84
C PHE A 110 1.95 8.78 -18.62
N VAL A 111 2.51 9.52 -17.65
CA VAL A 111 1.74 10.01 -16.48
C VAL A 111 0.55 10.85 -16.93
N ALA A 112 0.75 11.82 -17.82
CA ALA A 112 -0.33 12.66 -18.37
C ALA A 112 -1.44 11.80 -19.02
N LYS A 113 -1.07 10.78 -19.80
CA LYS A 113 -2.04 9.83 -20.38
C LYS A 113 -2.86 9.12 -19.29
N MET A 114 -2.25 8.74 -18.17
CA MET A 114 -2.95 8.08 -17.07
C MET A 114 -3.84 9.05 -16.29
N LEU A 115 -3.44 10.31 -16.10
CA LEU A 115 -4.28 11.36 -15.50
C LEU A 115 -5.61 11.51 -16.26
N THR A 116 -5.55 11.59 -17.59
CA THR A 116 -6.75 11.65 -18.46
C THR A 116 -7.66 10.44 -18.25
N LYS A 117 -7.09 9.22 -18.26
CA LYS A 117 -7.87 7.99 -18.02
C LYS A 117 -8.50 7.95 -16.62
N CYS A 118 -7.89 8.63 -15.65
CA CYS A 118 -8.36 8.68 -14.27
C CYS A 118 -9.32 9.83 -13.98
N HIS A 119 -9.61 10.67 -14.98
CA HIS A 119 -10.39 11.89 -14.81
C HIS A 119 -9.83 12.81 -13.72
N LEU A 120 -8.50 12.90 -13.67
CA LEU A 120 -7.76 13.86 -12.85
C LEU A 120 -7.54 15.14 -13.65
N ASP A 121 -7.69 16.27 -12.99
CA ASP A 121 -7.28 17.58 -13.51
C ASP A 121 -5.75 17.62 -13.57
N HIS A 122 -5.20 17.88 -14.76
CA HIS A 122 -3.76 17.83 -14.99
C HIS A 122 -3.05 19.00 -14.33
N GLU A 123 -3.60 20.21 -14.45
CA GLU A 123 -2.98 21.43 -13.94
C GLU A 123 -2.88 21.36 -12.42
N MET A 124 -4.00 21.07 -11.76
CA MET A 124 -4.03 20.90 -10.31
C MET A 124 -3.12 19.76 -9.85
N PHE A 125 -3.10 18.64 -10.59
CA PHE A 125 -2.22 17.51 -10.24
C PHE A 125 -0.75 17.93 -10.24
N TYR A 126 -0.29 18.59 -11.30
CA TYR A 126 1.12 18.99 -11.41
C TYR A 126 1.48 20.11 -10.44
N GLU A 127 0.55 21.02 -10.13
CA GLU A 127 0.72 22.02 -9.08
C GLU A 127 0.91 21.33 -7.71
N ASP A 128 -0.04 20.47 -7.32
CA ASP A 128 0.01 19.74 -6.05
C ASP A 128 1.28 18.89 -5.94
N ARG A 129 1.67 18.24 -7.03
CA ARG A 129 2.85 17.37 -7.10
C ARG A 129 4.17 18.06 -6.77
N GLN A 130 4.25 19.39 -6.90
CA GLN A 130 5.42 20.19 -6.54
C GLN A 130 5.38 20.71 -5.11
N ARG A 131 4.22 20.64 -4.43
CA ARG A 131 4.05 21.17 -3.07
C ARG A 131 4.88 20.39 -2.07
N SER A 132 5.39 21.10 -1.07
CA SER A 132 6.16 20.51 0.03
C SER A 132 5.33 19.50 0.83
N GLU A 133 4.02 19.73 0.89
CA GLU A 133 3.02 18.97 1.62
C GLU A 133 2.87 17.55 1.06
N VAL A 134 3.08 17.34 -0.24
CA VAL A 134 3.12 16.00 -0.84
C VAL A 134 4.32 15.21 -0.30
N LYS A 135 5.50 15.83 -0.24
CA LYS A 135 6.71 15.20 0.32
C LYS A 135 6.56 14.96 1.82
N MET A 136 6.07 15.95 2.58
CA MET A 136 5.80 15.80 4.02
C MET A 136 4.79 14.68 4.30
N GLY A 137 3.76 14.55 3.45
CA GLY A 137 2.80 13.46 3.51
C GLY A 137 3.43 12.10 3.28
N PHE A 138 4.32 11.99 2.28
CA PHE A 138 5.09 10.76 2.04
C PHE A 138 6.04 10.43 3.20
N ASP A 139 6.75 11.42 3.75
CA ASP A 139 7.65 11.22 4.90
C ASP A 139 6.87 10.77 6.13
N SER A 140 5.63 11.26 6.29
CA SER A 140 4.72 10.80 7.33
C SER A 140 4.35 9.34 7.16
N ASP A 141 4.06 8.90 5.94
CA ASP A 141 3.79 7.50 5.62
C ASP A 141 4.99 6.60 5.97
N GLN A 142 6.22 7.04 5.67
CA GLN A 142 7.44 6.31 6.03
C GLN A 142 7.61 6.19 7.56
N ARG A 143 7.34 7.27 8.31
CA ARG A 143 7.39 7.24 9.77
C ARG A 143 6.35 6.29 10.35
N THR A 144 5.12 6.31 9.84
CA THR A 144 4.06 5.39 10.26
C THR A 144 4.45 3.94 9.99
N ALA A 145 4.97 3.63 8.80
CA ALA A 145 5.43 2.27 8.47
C ALA A 145 6.54 1.80 9.42
N ASN A 146 7.50 2.68 9.76
CA ASN A 146 8.55 2.35 10.72
C ASN A 146 8.00 2.14 12.15
N GLN A 147 7.08 2.99 12.60
CA GLN A 147 6.43 2.85 13.92
C GLN A 147 5.63 1.55 14.03
N MET A 148 4.96 1.17 12.94
CA MET A 148 4.22 -0.09 12.83
C MET A 148 5.15 -1.30 12.61
N GLY A 149 6.47 -1.09 12.55
CA GLY A 149 7.48 -2.13 12.37
C GLY A 149 7.35 -2.90 11.07
N ILE A 150 6.98 -2.23 9.98
CA ILE A 150 6.82 -2.84 8.66
C ILE A 150 8.20 -3.12 8.07
N THR A 151 8.51 -4.40 7.87
CA THR A 151 9.80 -4.85 7.31
C THR A 151 9.68 -5.44 5.91
N GLN A 152 8.46 -5.67 5.45
CA GLN A 152 8.15 -6.34 4.19
C GLN A 152 6.90 -5.75 3.55
N THR A 153 6.79 -5.88 2.22
CA THR A 153 5.61 -5.44 1.46
C THR A 153 5.16 -6.51 0.46
N PRO A 154 3.86 -6.73 0.26
CA PRO A 154 2.75 -6.03 0.93
C PRO A 154 2.53 -6.52 2.37
N SER A 155 2.09 -5.60 3.24
CA SER A 155 1.69 -5.90 4.63
C SER A 155 0.39 -5.18 4.98
N LEU A 156 -0.46 -5.78 5.81
CA LEU A 156 -1.73 -5.20 6.26
C LEU A 156 -1.67 -4.84 7.73
N VAL A 157 -2.20 -3.70 8.13
CA VAL A 157 -2.62 -3.49 9.52
C VAL A 157 -4.12 -3.27 9.54
N ILE A 158 -4.86 -4.09 10.29
CA ILE A 158 -6.29 -3.87 10.54
C ILE A 158 -6.42 -3.32 11.95
N VAL A 159 -7.09 -2.17 12.07
CA VAL A 159 -7.34 -1.48 13.33
C VAL A 159 -8.84 -1.44 13.59
N ASP A 160 -9.26 -1.85 14.78
CA ASP A 160 -10.59 -1.55 15.28
C ASP A 160 -10.57 -0.26 16.09
N THR A 161 -11.05 0.82 15.47
CA THR A 161 -11.03 2.16 16.06
C THR A 161 -12.07 2.36 17.17
N ASP A 162 -13.01 1.43 17.37
CA ASP A 162 -13.97 1.51 18.47
C ASP A 162 -13.43 0.86 19.76
N ARG A 163 -12.31 0.13 19.69
CA ARG A 163 -11.68 -0.50 20.85
C ARG A 163 -10.66 0.40 21.54
N LYS A 164 -10.50 0.17 22.84
CA LYS A 164 -9.43 0.77 23.63
C LYS A 164 -8.11 0.06 23.33
N VAL A 165 -7.02 0.82 23.38
CA VAL A 165 -5.66 0.31 23.11
C VAL A 165 -5.29 -0.85 24.05
N ASP A 166 -5.68 -0.76 25.31
CA ASP A 166 -5.34 -1.76 26.35
C ASP A 166 -5.94 -3.15 26.11
N ASP A 167 -6.96 -3.28 25.25
CA ASP A 167 -7.65 -4.53 24.95
C ASP A 167 -7.11 -5.25 23.69
N GLY A 168 -6.05 -4.71 23.08
CA GLY A 168 -5.60 -5.10 21.75
C GLY A 168 -6.58 -4.59 20.68
N HIS A 169 -6.07 -3.76 19.77
CA HIS A 169 -6.92 -3.01 18.84
C HIS A 169 -6.39 -3.02 17.41
N ALA A 170 -5.18 -3.54 17.19
CA ALA A 170 -4.59 -3.64 15.87
C ALA A 170 -3.89 -4.98 15.63
N VAL A 171 -3.95 -5.45 14.39
CA VAL A 171 -3.24 -6.66 13.95
C VAL A 171 -2.48 -6.34 12.67
N LEU A 172 -1.18 -6.62 12.67
CA LEU A 172 -0.34 -6.68 11.48
C LEU A 172 -0.37 -8.08 10.89
N ILE A 173 -0.52 -8.15 9.57
CA ILE A 173 -0.43 -9.34 8.75
C ILE A 173 0.68 -9.12 7.74
N GLU A 174 1.82 -9.76 7.97
CA GLU A 174 2.96 -9.70 7.06
C GLU A 174 2.78 -10.73 5.95
N GLN A 175 3.23 -10.38 4.74
CA GLN A 175 3.16 -11.25 3.55
C GLN A 175 1.75 -11.81 3.29
N ILE A 176 0.80 -10.92 3.00
CA ILE A 176 -0.57 -11.31 2.65
C ILE A 176 -0.53 -12.24 1.42
N SER A 177 -0.58 -13.54 1.68
CA SER A 177 -0.45 -14.57 0.65
C SER A 177 -1.77 -14.75 -0.10
N ASP A 178 -2.88 -14.51 0.60
CA ASP A 178 -4.23 -14.60 0.07
C ASP A 178 -5.09 -13.42 0.55
N PRO A 179 -5.29 -12.39 -0.28
CA PRO A 179 -6.18 -11.27 0.04
C PRO A 179 -7.64 -11.67 0.23
N ASP A 180 -8.06 -12.86 -0.19
CA ASP A 180 -9.43 -13.35 0.01
C ASP A 180 -9.73 -13.64 1.49
N LEU A 181 -8.70 -13.70 2.34
CA LEU A 181 -8.85 -13.83 3.79
C LEU A 181 -9.31 -12.53 4.47
N ILE A 182 -9.16 -11.37 3.81
CA ILE A 182 -9.37 -10.06 4.44
C ILE A 182 -10.83 -9.83 4.89
N PRO A 183 -11.86 -10.14 4.09
CA PRO A 183 -13.25 -10.07 4.54
C PRO A 183 -13.52 -10.93 5.78
N ARG A 184 -13.00 -12.16 5.81
CA ARG A 184 -13.16 -13.09 6.93
C ARG A 184 -12.49 -12.55 8.20
N LEU A 185 -11.29 -11.99 8.08
CA LEU A 185 -10.59 -11.37 9.20
C LEU A 185 -11.37 -10.17 9.74
N CYS A 186 -11.91 -9.33 8.86
CA CYS A 186 -12.76 -8.21 9.27
C CYS A 186 -14.02 -8.68 10.01
N GLU A 187 -14.64 -9.77 9.57
CA GLU A 187 -15.80 -10.36 10.23
C GLU A 187 -15.45 -10.93 11.62
N LEU A 188 -14.34 -11.66 11.73
CA LEU A 188 -13.87 -12.21 13.01
C LEU A 188 -13.55 -11.11 14.02
N ILE A 189 -12.84 -10.06 13.58
CA ILE A 189 -12.52 -8.91 14.43
C ILE A 189 -13.78 -8.24 14.97
N ARG A 190 -14.86 -8.17 14.18
CA ARG A 190 -16.12 -7.53 14.65
C ARG A 190 -16.97 -8.44 15.52
N THR A 191 -17.07 -9.72 15.19
CA THR A 191 -17.98 -10.65 15.86
C THR A 191 -17.43 -11.14 17.19
N ASP A 192 -16.12 -11.32 17.29
CA ASP A 192 -15.45 -11.73 18.52
C ASP A 192 -14.06 -11.07 18.66
N PRO A 193 -14.01 -9.73 18.85
CA PRO A 193 -12.75 -9.00 18.97
C PRO A 193 -11.91 -9.48 20.15
N SER A 194 -12.55 -9.77 21.29
CA SER A 194 -11.85 -10.22 22.50
C SER A 194 -11.07 -11.49 22.23
N HIS A 195 -11.69 -12.49 21.61
CA HIS A 195 -11.00 -13.71 21.23
C HIS A 195 -9.96 -13.47 20.13
N PHE A 196 -10.28 -12.69 19.10
CA PHE A 196 -9.38 -12.49 17.96
C PHE A 196 -8.03 -11.86 18.37
N PHE A 197 -8.05 -10.86 19.25
CA PHE A 197 -6.83 -10.15 19.66
C PHE A 197 -6.09 -10.82 20.83
N THR A 198 -6.69 -11.81 21.49
CA THR A 198 -6.06 -12.54 22.62
C THR A 198 -5.61 -13.95 22.24
N GLU A 199 -6.40 -14.67 21.44
CA GLU A 199 -6.10 -16.01 20.95
C GLU A 199 -5.71 -15.94 19.47
N ARG A 200 -4.41 -16.16 19.19
CA ARG A 200 -3.87 -16.10 17.83
C ARG A 200 -4.62 -17.08 16.93
N PRO A 201 -5.12 -16.67 15.75
CA PRO A 201 -5.75 -17.59 14.83
C PRO A 201 -4.73 -18.63 14.38
N GLU A 202 -4.89 -19.87 14.85
CA GLU A 202 -4.10 -21.00 14.38
C GLU A 202 -4.44 -21.27 12.90
N ASN A 203 -3.43 -21.66 12.11
CA ASN A 203 -3.59 -22.17 10.73
C ASN A 203 -4.04 -21.19 9.63
N MET A 204 -3.64 -19.92 9.66
CA MET A 204 -3.94 -18.97 8.56
C MET A 204 -2.77 -18.69 7.57
N GLY A 205 -1.66 -19.44 7.66
CA GLY A 205 -0.58 -19.40 6.66
C GLY A 205 0.13 -18.05 6.50
N SER A 206 -0.15 -17.07 7.36
CA SER A 206 0.41 -15.71 7.35
C SER A 206 1.02 -15.40 8.73
N HIS A 207 1.99 -14.49 8.78
CA HIS A 207 2.58 -14.05 10.03
C HIS A 207 1.77 -12.92 10.65
N PHE A 208 1.13 -13.19 11.80
CA PHE A 208 0.31 -12.23 12.54
C PHE A 208 1.09 -11.64 13.72
N ARG A 209 1.07 -10.31 13.85
CA ARG A 209 1.58 -9.57 15.02
C ARG A 209 0.49 -8.66 15.56
N PHE A 210 0.16 -8.81 16.85
CA PHE A 210 -0.90 -8.05 17.51
C PHE A 210 -0.31 -6.86 18.29
N PHE A 211 -1.04 -5.75 18.34
CA PHE A 211 -0.69 -4.52 19.08
C PHE A 211 -1.82 -4.05 20.00
#